data_AF-A0ABD2P5B0-F1
#
_entry.id   AF-A0ABD2P5B0-F1
#
_cell.length_a   1.000
_cell.length_b   1.000
_cell.length_c   1.000
_cell.angle_alpha   90.00
_cell.angle_beta   90.00
_cell.angle_gamma   90.00
#
_symmetry.space_group_name_H-M   'P 1'
#
loop_
_entity.id
_entity.type
_entity.pdbx_description
1 polymer ?
#
loop_
_entity_poly.entity_id
_entity_poly.type
_entity_poly.pdbx_seq_one_letter_code
_entity_poly.pdbx_strand_id
1 'polypeptide(L)'
;SYDLRGRQTNNAKLWSSPNAFGPRAFFQATTTPAFLFIDHIELADEGIYRCRVDFKNSPTRNSRVNFTVIARLFEVFMDCSKRNRKNRAYRKSLKDPSIEQNNSKTYTHDQYNLEKLKNDSIKFSYQLNIADRMRNFQQQTRNDIYEELKIITHEAAHEVLGEKPKKEKGSKTTTLWWNDDQEKAVMKKKEAHIK
;
A
#
# COMPACT_ATOMS: atom_id res chain seq x y z
N SER A 1 -23.36 -8.69 14.40
CA SER A 1 -23.43 -9.08 15.82
C SER A 1 -23.13 -10.57 15.94
N TYR A 2 -22.51 -10.93 17.05
CA TYR A 2 -22.17 -12.29 17.42
C TYR A 2 -22.69 -12.52 18.84
N ASP A 3 -23.61 -13.46 19.02
CA ASP A 3 -24.32 -13.68 20.28
C ASP A 3 -24.22 -15.13 20.75
N LEU A 4 -23.72 -15.31 21.98
CA LEU A 4 -23.48 -16.60 22.65
C LEU A 4 -24.42 -16.85 23.84
N ARG A 5 -25.41 -15.98 24.09
CA ARG A 5 -26.29 -16.14 25.26
C ARG A 5 -27.03 -17.49 25.20
N GLY A 6 -26.67 -18.39 26.11
CA GLY A 6 -27.24 -19.74 26.20
C GLY A 6 -26.78 -20.70 25.11
N ARG A 7 -25.67 -20.43 24.41
CA ARG A 7 -25.17 -21.25 23.30
C ARG A 7 -23.68 -21.56 23.46
N GLN A 8 -23.26 -22.72 22.95
CA GLN A 8 -21.85 -23.05 22.78
C GLN A 8 -21.23 -22.18 21.68
N THR A 9 -19.91 -21.98 21.71
CA THR A 9 -19.14 -21.14 20.77
C THR A 9 -19.39 -21.49 19.30
N ASN A 10 -19.57 -22.78 19.00
CA ASN A 10 -19.82 -23.30 17.65
C ASN A 10 -21.24 -22.99 17.13
N ASN A 11 -22.19 -22.65 18.01
CA ASN A 11 -23.60 -22.41 17.67
C ASN A 11 -24.02 -20.95 17.87
N ALA A 12 -23.04 -20.04 17.81
CA ALA A 12 -23.29 -18.61 17.98
C ALA A 12 -24.29 -18.08 16.94
N LYS A 13 -25.16 -17.15 17.35
CA LYS A 13 -26.01 -16.43 16.41
C LYS A 13 -25.16 -15.34 15.74
N LEU A 14 -24.89 -15.51 14.45
CA LEU A 14 -24.24 -14.50 13.62
C LEU A 14 -25.30 -13.71 12.84
N TRP A 15 -25.17 -12.39 12.83
CA TRP A 15 -26.04 -11.53 12.04
C TRP A 15 -25.29 -10.29 11.54
N SER A 16 -25.55 -9.88 10.31
CA SER A 16 -25.06 -8.65 9.71
C SER A 16 -26.22 -7.93 9.02
N SER A 17 -26.23 -6.61 9.09
CA SER A 17 -27.27 -5.81 8.44
C SER A 17 -27.08 -5.85 6.92
N PRO A 18 -28.13 -6.17 6.12
CA PRO A 18 -28.05 -6.15 4.66
C PRO A 18 -27.68 -4.79 4.07
N ASN A 19 -28.08 -3.70 4.74
CA ASN A 19 -27.82 -2.33 4.30
C ASN A 19 -26.43 -1.81 4.71
N ALA A 20 -25.66 -2.61 5.46
CA ALA A 20 -24.27 -2.31 5.79
C ALA A 20 -23.38 -3.31 5.03
N PHE A 21 -22.78 -4.27 5.73
CA PHE A 21 -21.90 -5.26 5.12
C PHE A 21 -22.61 -6.47 4.51
N GLY A 22 -23.86 -6.73 4.90
CA GLY A 22 -24.59 -7.94 4.48
C GLY A 22 -23.72 -9.21 4.65
N PRO A 23 -23.63 -10.09 3.65
CA PRO A 23 -22.87 -11.34 3.76
C PRO A 23 -21.35 -11.14 3.78
N ARG A 24 -20.83 -9.93 3.50
CA ARG A 24 -19.39 -9.67 3.41
C ARG A 24 -18.67 -9.67 4.75
N ALA A 25 -19.39 -9.47 5.87
CA ALA A 25 -18.77 -9.38 7.19
C ALA A 25 -19.05 -10.60 8.07
N PHE A 26 -17.99 -11.17 8.66
CA PHE A 26 -18.08 -12.25 9.63
C PHE A 26 -17.16 -12.00 10.83
N PHE A 27 -17.63 -12.41 12.02
CA PHE A 27 -16.89 -12.22 13.26
C PHE A 27 -16.30 -13.55 13.74
N GLN A 28 -14.99 -13.61 13.88
CA GLN A 28 -14.26 -14.78 14.34
C GLN A 28 -13.93 -14.63 15.82
N ALA A 29 -14.67 -15.36 16.67
CA ALA A 29 -14.51 -15.29 18.12
C ALA A 29 -13.55 -16.36 18.70
N THR A 30 -13.21 -17.40 17.93
CA THR A 30 -12.38 -18.52 18.41
C THR A 30 -10.88 -18.21 18.40
N THR A 31 -10.47 -17.14 17.72
CA THR A 31 -9.07 -16.70 17.65
C THR A 31 -8.76 -15.73 18.78
N THR A 32 -7.52 -15.75 19.27
CA THR A 32 -7.01 -14.79 20.26
C THR A 32 -5.88 -13.96 19.64
N PRO A 33 -6.10 -12.68 19.28
CA PRO A 33 -7.31 -11.88 19.51
C PRO A 33 -8.47 -12.21 18.55
N ALA A 34 -9.70 -11.93 18.99
CA ALA A 34 -10.88 -12.04 18.15
C ALA A 34 -10.91 -10.88 17.13
N PHE A 35 -11.37 -11.14 15.91
CA PHE A 35 -11.38 -10.13 14.85
C PHE A 35 -12.67 -10.18 14.02
N LEU A 36 -13.01 -9.02 13.46
CA LEU A 36 -14.04 -8.87 12.45
C LEU A 36 -13.37 -8.93 11.08
N PHE A 37 -13.78 -9.87 10.26
CA PHE A 37 -13.39 -9.94 8.86
C PHE A 37 -14.46 -9.28 8.00
N ILE A 38 -14.01 -8.48 7.03
CA ILE A 38 -14.85 -7.83 6.04
C ILE A 38 -14.25 -8.17 4.68
N ASP A 39 -15.03 -8.86 3.86
CA ASP A 39 -14.68 -9.21 2.49
C ASP A 39 -15.03 -8.05 1.53
N HIS A 40 -14.26 -7.90 0.45
CA HIS A 40 -14.48 -6.88 -0.58
C HIS A 40 -14.77 -5.46 -0.02
N ILE A 41 -13.75 -4.78 0.52
CA ILE A 41 -13.89 -3.44 1.13
C ILE A 41 -14.19 -2.39 0.05
N GLU A 42 -15.19 -1.53 0.30
CA GLU A 42 -15.58 -0.42 -0.58
C GLU A 42 -15.26 0.96 0.07
N LEU A 43 -15.13 2.01 -0.75
CA LEU A 43 -14.92 3.38 -0.24
C LEU A 43 -16.05 3.86 0.67
N ALA A 44 -17.28 3.40 0.43
CA ALA A 44 -18.44 3.73 1.25
C ALA A 44 -18.40 3.09 2.66
N ASP A 45 -17.51 2.10 2.87
CA ASP A 45 -17.35 1.45 4.17
C ASP A 45 -16.50 2.31 5.14
N GLU A 46 -15.87 3.40 4.67
CA GLU A 46 -15.10 4.32 5.53
C GLU A 46 -15.96 4.98 6.61
N GLY A 47 -15.45 5.01 7.85
CA GLY A 47 -16.11 5.70 8.95
C GLY A 47 -15.69 5.26 10.35
N ILE A 48 -16.42 5.74 11.36
CA ILE A 48 -16.18 5.40 12.77
C ILE A 48 -17.09 4.24 13.18
N TYR A 49 -16.48 3.12 13.51
CA TYR A 49 -17.15 1.92 13.97
C TYR A 49 -17.20 1.85 15.50
N ARG A 50 -18.30 1.33 16.03
CA ARG A 50 -18.47 1.07 17.47
C ARG A 50 -18.44 -0.42 17.74
N CYS A 51 -17.43 -0.87 18.48
CA CYS A 51 -17.43 -2.21 19.05
C CYS A 51 -18.14 -2.16 20.40
N ARG A 52 -19.14 -3.02 20.59
CA ARG A 52 -19.91 -3.18 21.81
C ARG A 52 -19.80 -4.62 22.26
N VAL A 53 -19.39 -4.83 23.50
CA VAL A 53 -19.31 -6.16 24.13
C VAL A 53 -20.17 -6.16 25.38
N ASP A 54 -21.23 -6.97 25.35
CA ASP A 54 -22.13 -7.18 26.48
C ASP A 54 -21.66 -8.41 27.27
N PHE A 55 -21.41 -8.23 28.57
CA PHE A 55 -21.03 -9.32 29.47
C PHE A 55 -22.24 -9.72 30.34
N LYS A 56 -22.23 -10.97 30.83
CA LYS A 56 -23.31 -11.47 31.70
C LYS A 56 -23.32 -10.79 33.08
N ASN A 57 -22.14 -10.68 33.69
CA ASN A 57 -21.96 -10.23 35.07
C ASN A 57 -21.10 -8.95 35.16
N SER A 58 -20.89 -8.25 34.04
CA SER A 58 -20.03 -7.08 33.98
C SER A 58 -20.64 -6.02 33.08
N PRO A 59 -20.32 -4.73 33.29
CA PRO A 59 -20.87 -3.67 32.45
C PRO A 59 -20.43 -3.81 31.00
N THR A 60 -21.30 -3.38 30.09
CA THR A 60 -21.02 -3.34 28.65
C THR A 60 -19.79 -2.47 28.38
N ARG A 61 -18.82 -3.01 27.62
CA ARG A 61 -17.67 -2.24 27.16
C ARG A 61 -17.91 -1.75 25.74
N ASN A 62 -17.63 -0.47 25.51
CA ASN A 62 -17.73 0.15 24.20
C ASN A 62 -16.37 0.71 23.80
N SER A 63 -15.97 0.48 22.55
CA SER A 63 -14.82 1.13 21.93
C SER A 63 -15.20 1.71 20.57
N ARG A 64 -14.48 2.74 20.15
CA ARG A 64 -14.62 3.36 18.83
C ARG A 64 -13.35 3.10 18.04
N VAL A 65 -13.52 2.70 16.78
CA VAL A 65 -12.43 2.41 15.86
C VAL A 65 -12.64 3.25 14.61
N ASN A 66 -11.62 4.01 14.20
CA ASN A 66 -11.65 4.72 12.93
C ASN A 66 -11.20 3.75 11.82
N PHE A 67 -12.03 3.56 10.82
CA PHE A 67 -11.74 2.70 9.68
C PHE A 67 -11.66 3.56 8.42
N THR A 68 -10.43 3.76 7.94
CA THR A 68 -10.14 4.53 6.73
C THR A 68 -9.80 3.59 5.58
N VAL A 69 -10.42 3.81 4.42
CA VAL A 69 -10.19 2.99 3.23
C VAL A 69 -9.26 3.75 2.28
N ILE A 70 -8.07 3.23 2.07
CA ILE A 70 -7.08 3.84 1.16
C ILE A 70 -7.16 3.11 -0.18
N ALA A 71 -7.79 3.74 -1.17
CA ALA A 71 -7.78 3.24 -2.53
C ALA A 71 -6.47 3.61 -3.24
N ARG A 72 -5.81 2.63 -3.86
CA ARG A 72 -4.67 2.90 -4.76
C ARG A 72 -5.25 3.34 -6.10
N LEU A 73 -4.85 4.52 -6.59
CA LEU A 73 -5.34 5.16 -7.82
C LEU A 73 -5.04 4.38 -9.13
N PHE A 74 -4.64 3.11 -9.04
CA PHE A 74 -4.18 2.31 -10.17
C PHE A 74 -5.32 1.75 -11.02
N GLU A 75 -6.54 1.63 -10.47
CA GLU A 75 -7.69 1.09 -11.22
C GLU A 75 -8.52 2.16 -11.94
N VAL A 76 -8.40 3.43 -11.56
CA VAL A 76 -9.15 4.53 -12.23
C VAL A 76 -8.46 4.97 -13.53
N PHE A 77 -7.16 4.73 -13.68
CA PHE A 77 -6.37 5.20 -14.83
C PHE A 77 -6.08 4.16 -15.92
N MET A 78 -6.53 2.91 -15.78
CA MET A 78 -6.29 1.86 -16.79
C MET A 78 -7.58 1.33 -17.43
N ASP A 79 -8.16 2.12 -18.34
CA ASP A 79 -8.62 1.58 -19.63
C ASP A 79 -8.70 2.65 -20.74
N CYS A 80 -7.57 3.25 -21.12
CA CYS A 80 -7.49 4.02 -22.39
C CYS A 80 -6.60 3.37 -23.45
N SER A 81 -5.83 2.33 -23.10
CA SER A 81 -4.82 1.77 -24.01
C SER A 81 -5.18 0.41 -24.64
N LYS A 82 -6.26 -0.26 -24.20
CA LYS A 82 -6.76 -1.46 -24.90
C LYS A 82 -7.99 -1.10 -25.74
N ARG A 83 -7.77 -0.83 -27.03
CA ARG A 83 -8.84 -0.68 -28.04
C ARG A 83 -9.61 -2.00 -28.19
N ASN A 84 -10.54 -2.27 -27.27
CA ASN A 84 -11.41 -3.43 -27.35
C ASN A 84 -12.80 -3.01 -27.87
N ARG A 85 -13.33 -3.74 -28.86
CA ARG A 85 -14.59 -3.44 -29.57
C ARG A 85 -15.82 -3.35 -28.65
N LYS A 86 -15.72 -3.79 -27.40
CA LYS A 86 -16.79 -3.75 -26.39
C LYS A 86 -17.06 -2.35 -25.80
N ASN A 87 -16.18 -1.37 -26.02
CA ASN A 87 -16.32 -0.02 -25.45
C ASN A 87 -17.30 0.93 -26.19
N ARG A 88 -18.20 0.39 -27.03
CA ARG A 88 -19.18 1.18 -27.79
C ARG A 88 -20.35 1.66 -26.94
N ALA A 89 -20.74 0.91 -25.91
CA ALA A 89 -21.83 1.26 -25.00
C ALA A 89 -21.44 2.41 -24.07
N TYR A 90 -20.23 2.35 -23.50
CA TYR A 90 -19.69 3.38 -22.59
C TYR A 90 -19.49 4.74 -23.28
N ARG A 91 -19.02 4.73 -24.53
CA ARG A 91 -18.84 5.95 -25.32
C ARG A 91 -20.16 6.59 -25.78
N LYS A 92 -21.26 5.82 -25.71
CA LYS A 92 -22.63 6.29 -26.00
C LYS A 92 -23.24 6.98 -24.77
N SER A 93 -23.00 6.48 -23.56
CA SER A 93 -23.51 7.10 -22.32
C SER A 93 -22.83 8.42 -21.97
N LEU A 94 -21.59 8.64 -22.44
CA LEU A 94 -20.88 9.92 -22.33
C LEU A 94 -21.41 11.01 -23.28
N LYS A 95 -22.36 10.69 -24.18
CA LYS A 95 -23.00 11.64 -25.12
C LYS A 95 -24.45 11.98 -24.75
N ASP A 96 -24.94 11.54 -23.60
CA ASP A 96 -26.28 11.86 -23.13
C ASP A 96 -26.26 13.25 -22.45
N PRO A 97 -26.97 14.27 -22.99
CA PRO A 97 -26.92 15.64 -22.47
C PRO A 97 -27.65 15.84 -21.13
N SER A 98 -28.18 14.79 -20.51
CA SER A 98 -28.98 14.86 -19.28
C SER A 98 -28.17 14.68 -17.99
N ILE A 99 -26.83 14.64 -18.06
CA ILE A 99 -25.93 14.65 -16.88
C ILE A 99 -25.30 16.04 -16.74
N GLU A 100 -26.10 17.08 -16.87
CA GLU A 100 -25.75 18.42 -16.40
C GLU A 100 -26.85 18.88 -15.46
N GLN A 101 -26.76 18.46 -14.20
CA GLN A 101 -27.15 19.22 -13.03
C GLN A 101 -27.02 18.32 -11.80
N ASN A 102 -26.39 18.86 -10.75
CA ASN A 102 -26.31 18.32 -9.40
C ASN A 102 -25.14 17.36 -9.13
N ASN A 103 -23.92 17.90 -9.14
CA ASN A 103 -22.99 17.76 -8.01
C ASN A 103 -21.71 18.56 -8.29
N SER A 104 -21.80 19.88 -8.17
CA SER A 104 -20.64 20.73 -7.92
C SER A 104 -20.16 20.52 -6.48
N LYS A 105 -19.67 19.32 -6.16
CA LYS A 105 -18.64 19.21 -5.12
C LYS A 105 -17.34 19.39 -5.86
N THR A 106 -16.82 20.61 -5.82
CA THR A 106 -15.44 20.89 -6.20
C THR A 106 -14.58 20.03 -5.29
N TYR A 107 -14.18 18.86 -5.78
CA TYR A 107 -13.02 18.16 -5.24
C TYR A 107 -11.90 19.19 -5.31
N THR A 108 -11.44 19.66 -4.15
CA THR A 108 -10.19 20.38 -4.08
C THR A 108 -9.19 19.45 -4.72
N HIS A 109 -8.80 19.79 -5.93
CA HIS A 109 -7.69 19.18 -6.61
C HIS A 109 -6.50 19.49 -5.72
N ASP A 110 -6.24 18.63 -4.72
CA ASP A 110 -4.94 18.56 -4.10
C ASP A 110 -4.02 18.38 -5.30
N GLN A 111 -3.33 19.47 -5.61
CA GLN A 111 -2.52 19.60 -6.80
C GLN A 111 -1.29 18.76 -6.51
N TYR A 112 -1.48 17.46 -6.68
CA TYR A 112 -0.50 16.44 -6.46
C TYR A 112 0.69 16.80 -7.32
N ASN A 113 1.76 17.28 -6.68
CA ASN A 113 3.00 17.56 -7.37
C ASN A 113 3.46 16.22 -7.96
N LEU A 114 3.32 16.07 -9.27
CA LEU A 114 3.66 14.85 -10.01
C LEU A 114 5.10 14.43 -9.72
N GLU A 115 6.01 15.40 -9.50
CA GLU A 115 7.39 15.12 -9.10
C GLU A 115 7.48 14.55 -7.69
N LYS A 116 6.66 15.01 -6.75
CA LYS A 116 6.60 14.45 -5.39
C LYS A 116 6.10 13.01 -5.40
N LEU A 117 5.05 12.71 -6.16
CA LEU A 117 4.53 11.34 -6.30
C LEU A 117 5.51 10.41 -7.02
N LYS A 118 6.20 10.89 -8.06
CA LYS A 118 7.28 10.15 -8.69
C LYS A 118 8.37 9.84 -7.66
N ASN A 119 8.84 10.84 -6.92
CA ASN A 119 9.85 10.66 -5.87
C ASN A 119 9.43 9.68 -4.78
N ASP A 120 8.18 9.74 -4.33
CA ASP A 120 7.65 8.84 -3.30
C ASP A 120 7.54 7.39 -3.82
N SER A 121 7.12 7.21 -5.08
CA SER A 121 7.06 5.89 -5.72
C SER A 121 8.44 5.27 -5.93
N ILE A 122 9.44 6.09 -6.28
CA ILE A 122 10.84 5.69 -6.41
C ILE A 122 11.40 5.27 -5.05
N LYS A 123 11.17 6.09 -4.02
CA LYS A 123 11.60 5.80 -2.64
C LYS A 123 10.99 4.51 -2.12
N PHE A 124 9.71 4.27 -2.39
CA PHE A 124 9.03 3.04 -1.97
C PHE A 124 9.58 1.80 -2.69
N SER A 125 9.82 1.89 -4.00
CA SER A 125 10.39 0.79 -4.80
C SER A 125 11.81 0.45 -4.34
N TYR A 126 12.62 1.47 -4.03
CA TYR A 126 13.95 1.30 -3.45
C TYR A 126 13.91 0.58 -2.10
N GLN A 127 13.00 0.98 -1.21
CA GLN A 127 12.82 0.33 0.09
C GLN A 127 12.42 -1.15 -0.02
N LEU A 128 11.53 -1.48 -0.96
CA LEU A 128 11.11 -2.86 -1.20
C LEU A 128 12.25 -3.74 -1.73
N ASN A 129 13.02 -3.25 -2.71
CA ASN A 129 14.14 -4.00 -3.30
C ASN A 129 15.26 -4.25 -2.29
N ILE A 130 15.58 -3.26 -1.43
CA ILE A 130 16.52 -3.45 -0.32
C ILE A 130 16.01 -4.51 0.65
N ALA A 131 14.75 -4.42 1.08
CA ALA A 131 14.18 -5.38 2.02
C ALA A 131 14.15 -6.80 1.45
N ASP A 132 13.88 -6.96 0.15
CA ASP A 132 13.89 -8.26 -0.53
C ASP A 132 15.30 -8.86 -0.57
N ARG A 133 16.30 -8.08 -0.98
CA ARG A 133 17.69 -8.54 -1.03
C ARG A 133 18.24 -8.82 0.36
N MET A 134 17.98 -7.95 1.34
CA MET A 134 18.40 -8.14 2.74
C MET A 134 17.88 -9.46 3.34
N ARG A 135 16.72 -9.97 2.90
CA ARG A 135 16.22 -11.28 3.35
C ARG A 135 17.10 -12.45 2.90
N ASN A 136 17.83 -12.30 1.80
CA ASN A 136 18.72 -13.34 1.27
C ASN A 136 20.16 -13.25 1.83
N PHE A 137 20.48 -12.24 2.65
CA PHE A 137 21.80 -12.06 3.27
C PHE A 137 21.90 -12.79 4.62
N GLN A 138 22.12 -14.10 4.58
CA GLN A 138 22.53 -14.84 5.79
C GLN A 138 24.06 -14.84 5.91
N GLN A 139 24.55 -14.01 6.85
CA GLN A 139 25.93 -13.87 7.37
C GLN A 139 26.95 -13.17 6.45
N GLN A 140 27.09 -11.85 6.62
CA GLN A 140 28.21 -11.09 6.05
C GLN A 140 28.65 -9.95 6.97
N THR A 141 29.89 -9.47 6.81
CA THR A 141 30.46 -8.41 7.65
C THR A 141 29.85 -7.05 7.29
N ARG A 142 29.98 -6.05 8.19
CA ARG A 142 29.43 -4.69 7.96
C ARG A 142 29.90 -4.06 6.64
N ASN A 143 31.11 -4.37 6.18
CA ASN A 143 31.66 -3.85 4.94
C ASN A 143 31.00 -4.48 3.71
N ASP A 144 30.72 -5.77 3.77
CA ASP A 144 30.03 -6.47 2.69
C ASP A 144 28.61 -5.92 2.47
N ILE A 145 27.91 -5.59 3.57
CA ILE A 145 26.60 -4.94 3.51
C ILE A 145 26.68 -3.57 2.81
N TYR A 146 27.77 -2.82 3.01
CA TYR A 146 27.93 -1.53 2.35
C TYR A 146 28.17 -1.66 0.83
N GLU A 147 28.97 -2.63 0.40
CA GLU A 147 29.19 -2.88 -1.03
C GLU A 147 27.90 -3.32 -1.73
N GLU A 148 27.10 -4.13 -1.06
CA GLU A 148 25.80 -4.57 -1.60
C GLU A 148 24.79 -3.43 -1.68
N LEU A 149 24.75 -2.57 -0.67
CA LEU A 149 23.96 -1.34 -0.73
C LEU A 149 24.40 -0.43 -1.89
N LYS A 150 25.69 -0.36 -2.19
CA LYS A 150 26.24 0.41 -3.32
C LYS A 150 25.74 -0.14 -4.67
N ILE A 151 25.73 -1.47 -4.84
CA ILE A 151 25.20 -2.14 -6.04
C ILE A 151 23.68 -1.90 -6.18
N ILE A 152 22.90 -2.07 -5.11
CA ILE A 152 21.45 -1.87 -5.14
C ILE A 152 21.10 -0.42 -5.50
N THR A 153 21.80 0.55 -4.90
CA THR A 153 21.56 1.98 -5.17
C THR A 153 21.88 2.31 -6.62
N HIS A 154 22.94 1.71 -7.17
CA HIS A 154 23.32 1.90 -8.57
C HIS A 154 22.27 1.34 -9.54
N GLU A 155 21.78 0.13 -9.31
CA GLU A 155 20.75 -0.47 -10.16
C GLU A 155 19.44 0.30 -10.12
N ALA A 156 19.02 0.73 -8.92
CA ALA A 156 17.82 1.55 -8.76
C ALA A 156 17.94 2.89 -9.49
N ALA A 157 19.11 3.54 -9.45
CA ALA A 157 19.34 4.78 -10.19
C ALA A 157 19.19 4.59 -11.70
N HIS A 158 19.69 3.48 -12.25
CA HIS A 158 19.56 3.16 -13.67
C HIS A 158 18.12 2.83 -14.09
N GLU A 159 17.36 2.13 -13.25
CA GLU A 159 15.94 1.85 -13.48
C GLU A 159 15.11 3.15 -13.57
N VAL A 160 15.36 4.09 -12.66
CA VAL A 160 14.65 5.38 -12.60
C VAL A 160 14.98 6.28 -13.79
N LEU A 161 16.25 6.31 -14.20
CA LEU A 161 16.69 7.10 -15.35
C LEU A 161 16.31 6.44 -16.70
N GLY A 162 15.85 5.19 -16.69
CA GLY A 162 15.56 4.42 -17.90
C GLY A 162 16.81 4.12 -18.74
N GLU A 163 17.99 4.30 -18.16
CA GLU A 163 19.28 4.14 -18.82
C GLU A 163 19.88 2.78 -18.46
N LYS A 164 20.33 2.01 -19.45
CA LYS A 164 21.07 0.77 -19.18
C LYS A 164 22.47 1.09 -18.67
N PRO A 165 23.02 0.31 -17.73
CA PRO A 165 24.38 0.50 -17.24
C PRO A 165 25.39 0.46 -18.39
N LYS A 166 26.26 1.46 -18.46
CA LYS A 166 27.34 1.52 -19.45
C LYS A 166 28.46 0.58 -19.00
N LYS A 167 28.75 -0.44 -19.80
CA LYS A 167 29.94 -1.30 -19.61
C LYS A 167 31.12 -0.64 -20.29
N GLU A 168 32.21 -0.42 -19.57
CA GLU A 168 33.47 0.02 -20.17
C GLU A 168 33.97 -1.04 -21.18
N LYS A 169 34.41 -0.60 -22.36
CA LYS A 169 34.86 -1.49 -23.42
C LYS A 169 36.02 -2.36 -22.92
N GLY A 170 35.77 -3.66 -22.78
CA GLY A 170 36.78 -4.65 -22.36
C GLY A 170 36.74 -5.01 -20.88
N SER A 171 35.93 -4.33 -20.06
CA SER A 171 35.77 -4.64 -18.63
C SER A 171 34.50 -5.47 -18.37
N LYS A 172 34.60 -6.48 -17.51
CA LYS A 172 33.44 -7.24 -17.00
C LYS A 172 32.71 -6.47 -15.89
N THR A 173 33.33 -5.44 -15.32
CA THR A 173 32.77 -4.61 -14.24
C THR A 173 32.01 -3.42 -14.79
N THR A 174 30.79 -3.25 -14.30
CA THR A 174 29.94 -2.10 -14.60
C THR A 174 30.50 -0.87 -13.88
N THR A 175 30.67 0.26 -14.59
CA THR A 175 31.04 1.53 -13.96
C THR A 175 29.89 1.98 -13.06
N LEU A 176 30.11 1.93 -11.74
CA LEU A 176 29.11 2.34 -10.77
C LEU A 176 28.88 3.85 -10.89
N TRP A 177 27.63 4.28 -10.71
CA TRP A 177 27.25 5.70 -10.65
C TRP A 177 27.87 6.45 -9.46
N TRP A 178 28.44 5.69 -8.52
CA TRP A 178 29.04 6.18 -7.30
C TRP A 178 30.45 6.73 -7.55
N ASN A 179 30.62 8.04 -7.38
CA ASN A 179 31.89 8.74 -7.62
C ASN A 179 32.79 8.75 -6.37
N ASP A 180 34.10 8.91 -6.57
CA ASP A 180 35.11 8.97 -5.50
C ASP A 180 34.85 10.10 -4.48
N ASP A 181 34.27 11.21 -4.91
CA ASP A 181 33.91 12.33 -4.03
C ASP A 181 32.76 11.97 -3.08
N GLN A 182 31.81 11.15 -3.55
CA GLN A 182 30.71 10.65 -2.73
C GLN A 182 31.23 9.65 -1.70
N GLU A 183 32.18 8.78 -2.09
CA GLU A 183 32.84 7.86 -1.18
C GLU A 183 33.57 8.61 -0.05
N LYS A 184 34.35 9.64 -0.39
CA LYS A 184 35.04 10.49 0.61
C LYS A 184 34.06 11.14 1.59
N ALA A 185 32.92 11.64 1.09
CA ALA A 185 31.89 12.25 1.94
C ALA A 185 31.24 11.24 2.90
N VAL A 186 30.99 10.01 2.44
CA VAL A 186 30.44 8.93 3.26
C VAL A 186 31.45 8.48 4.31
N MET A 187 32.72 8.32 3.93
CA MET A 187 33.79 7.95 4.86
C MET A 187 33.98 8.99 5.97
N LYS A 188 33.99 10.29 5.62
CA LYS A 188 34.02 11.38 6.61
C LYS A 188 32.86 11.31 7.60
N LYS A 189 31.65 10.97 7.14
CA LYS A 189 30.48 10.76 8.01
C LYS A 189 30.60 9.51 8.87
N LYS A 190 31.15 8.41 8.34
CA LYS A 190 31.42 7.18 9.10
C LYS A 190 32.40 7.46 10.25
N GLU A 191 33.50 8.17 9.99
CA GLU A 191 34.48 8.55 11.01
C GLU A 191 33.88 9.45 12.10
N ALA A 192 33.00 10.38 11.73
CA ALA A 192 32.31 11.26 12.68
C ALA A 192 31.32 10.52 13.60
N HIS A 193 30.84 9.34 13.20
CA HIS A 193 29.85 8.56 13.95
C HIS A 193 30.47 7.40 14.76
N ILE A 194 31.76 7.12 14.56
CA ILE A 194 32.52 6.11 15.31
C ILE A 194 33.25 6.73 16.51
N LYS A 195 33.36 8.06 16.57
CA LYS A 195 33.80 8.82 17.75
C LYS A 195 32.65 9.07 18.70
#